data_AF-A0A539E420-F1
#
_entry.id   AF-A0A539E420-F1
#
_cell.length_a   1.000
_cell.length_b   1.000
_cell.length_c   1.000
_cell.angle_alpha   90.00
_cell.angle_beta   90.00
_cell.angle_gamma   90.00
#
_symmetry.space_group_name_H-M   'P 1'
#
loop_
_entity.id
_entity.type
_entity.pdbx_description
1 polymer ?
#
loop_
_entity_poly.entity_id
_entity_poly.type
_entity_poly.pdbx_seq_one_letter_code
_entity_poly.pdbx_strand_id
1 'polypeptide(L)'
;MPSFAIDVLAPAWSRALLARMPEVHEALEMPLGHGELALTTRYGLGRALRERHYAQAIVLPGSLKAALVPYWARIPQRTGYRGELRWGLSAR
;
A
#
# COMPACT_ATOMS: atom_id res chain seq x y z
N MET A 1 -0.57 15.54 -20.59
CA MET A 1 -0.48 15.68 -19.12
C MET A 1 0.28 14.47 -18.61
N PRO A 2 1.23 14.58 -17.67
CA PRO A 2 1.85 13.38 -17.11
C PRO A 2 0.78 12.67 -16.30
N SER A 3 0.24 11.57 -16.85
CA SER A 3 -0.77 10.75 -16.18
C SER A 3 -0.07 9.93 -15.09
N PHE A 4 -0.15 10.39 -13.86
CA PHE A 4 0.26 9.59 -12.71
C PHE A 4 -0.79 8.50 -12.49
N ALA A 5 -0.43 7.23 -12.72
CA ALA A 5 -1.30 6.10 -12.41
C ALA A 5 -1.27 5.84 -10.90
N ILE A 6 -2.43 5.89 -10.26
CA ILE A 6 -2.56 5.61 -8.82
C ILE A 6 -3.19 4.24 -8.65
N ASP A 7 -2.42 3.30 -8.09
CA ASP A 7 -2.96 2.00 -7.68
C ASP A 7 -3.27 2.05 -6.18
N VAL A 8 -4.44 1.52 -5.81
CA VAL A 8 -4.93 1.53 -4.43
C VAL A 8 -5.03 0.10 -3.92
N LEU A 9 -4.22 -0.23 -2.91
CA LEU A 9 -4.30 -1.50 -2.19
C LEU A 9 -5.33 -1.39 -1.05
N ALA A 10 -6.48 -2.04 -1.19
CA ALA A 10 -7.58 -1.94 -0.26
C ALA A 10 -8.43 -3.23 -0.16
N PRO A 11 -9.25 -3.40 0.89
CA PRO A 11 -10.11 -4.58 1.01
C PRO A 11 -11.14 -4.67 -0.12
N ALA A 12 -11.58 -5.89 -0.46
CA ALA A 12 -12.52 -6.16 -1.55
C ALA A 12 -13.80 -5.31 -1.50
N TRP A 13 -14.34 -5.03 -0.30
CA TRP A 13 -15.56 -4.23 -0.13
C TRP A 13 -15.42 -2.79 -0.67
N SER A 14 -14.20 -2.24 -0.70
CA SER A 14 -13.94 -0.88 -1.17
C SER A 14 -13.83 -0.77 -2.69
N ARG A 15 -13.75 -1.90 -3.41
CA ARG A 15 -13.54 -1.94 -4.86
C ARG A 15 -14.61 -1.17 -5.65
N ALA A 16 -15.88 -1.29 -5.24
CA ALA A 16 -16.99 -0.59 -5.91
C ALA A 16 -16.92 0.93 -5.75
N LEU A 17 -16.30 1.43 -4.67
CA LEU A 17 -16.05 2.85 -4.46
C LEU A 17 -14.87 3.31 -5.31
N LEU A 18 -13.75 2.59 -5.29
CA LEU A 18 -12.55 2.91 -6.05
C LEU A 18 -12.80 2.93 -7.57
N ALA A 19 -13.66 2.03 -8.07
CA ALA A 19 -14.07 2.01 -9.47
C ALA A 19 -14.82 3.28 -9.93
N ARG A 20 -15.26 4.13 -8.99
CA ARG A 20 -15.90 5.42 -9.28
C ARG A 20 -14.92 6.61 -9.19
N MET A 21 -13.65 6.37 -8.87
CA MET A 21 -12.62 7.40 -8.75
C MET A 21 -11.79 7.44 -10.04
N PRO A 22 -11.94 8.46 -10.91
CA PRO A 22 -11.22 8.54 -12.19
C PRO A 22 -9.70 8.66 -12.02
N GLU A 23 -9.23 9.06 -10.84
CA GLU A 23 -7.81 9.15 -10.50
C GLU A 23 -7.17 7.79 -10.18
N VAL A 24 -7.98 6.77 -9.86
CA VAL A 24 -7.51 5.42 -9.53
C VAL A 24 -7.39 4.60 -10.80
N HIS A 25 -6.17 4.14 -11.08
CA HIS A 25 -5.88 3.27 -12.20
C HIS A 25 -6.30 1.83 -11.92
N GLU A 26 -5.86 1.26 -10.79
CA GLU A 26 -6.17 -0.11 -10.41
C GLU A 26 -6.48 -0.22 -8.90
N ALA A 27 -7.56 -0.94 -8.57
CA ALA A 27 -7.88 -1.31 -7.19
C ALA A 27 -7.32 -2.71 -6.91
N LEU A 28 -6.18 -2.75 -6.22
CA LEU A 28 -5.53 -3.98 -5.77
C LEU A 28 -6.22 -4.51 -4.52
N GLU A 29 -6.57 -5.79 -4.54
CA GLU A 29 -7.23 -6.42 -3.40
C GLU A 29 -6.22 -6.72 -2.28
N MET A 30 -6.51 -6.27 -1.07
CA MET A 30 -5.83 -6.68 0.15
C MET A 30 -6.49 -7.96 0.68
N PRO A 31 -5.84 -9.14 0.58
CA PRO A 31 -6.43 -10.41 1.00
C PRO A 31 -6.44 -10.61 2.52
N LEU A 32 -6.25 -9.54 3.30
CA LEU A 32 -6.04 -9.58 4.74
C LEU A 32 -7.15 -8.82 5.47
N GLY A 33 -7.78 -9.50 6.42
CA GLY A 33 -8.79 -8.92 7.31
C GLY A 33 -8.20 -8.00 8.37
N HIS A 34 -9.10 -7.31 9.09
CA HIS A 34 -8.70 -6.44 10.21
C HIS A 34 -8.12 -7.28 11.36
N GLY A 35 -6.93 -6.93 11.86
CA GLY A 35 -6.29 -7.60 13.00
C GLY A 35 -5.22 -8.64 12.65
N GLU A 36 -5.28 -9.25 11.46
CA GLU A 36 -4.33 -10.30 11.07
C GLU A 36 -2.93 -9.73 10.82
N LEU A 37 -1.93 -10.27 11.52
CA LEU A 37 -0.51 -9.94 11.33
C LEU A 37 0.04 -10.50 10.03
N ALA A 38 -0.39 -11.71 9.62
CA ALA A 38 -0.14 -12.39 8.34
C ALA A 38 1.12 -11.90 7.60
N LEU A 39 2.28 -12.02 8.26
CA LEU A 39 3.54 -11.43 7.79
C LEU A 39 4.00 -12.06 6.47
N THR A 40 3.84 -13.38 6.34
CA THR A 40 4.13 -14.14 5.11
C THR A 40 3.28 -13.66 3.94
N THR A 41 1.98 -13.46 4.14
CA THR A 41 1.08 -12.94 3.09
C THR A 41 1.48 -11.53 2.66
N ARG A 42 1.75 -10.64 3.62
CA ARG A 42 2.22 -9.27 3.32
C ARG A 42 3.58 -9.27 2.62
N TYR A 43 4.48 -10.19 2.97
CA TYR A 43 5.76 -10.35 2.29
C TYR A 43 5.59 -10.83 0.86
N GLY A 44 4.76 -11.85 0.64
CA GLY A 44 4.42 -12.34 -0.71
C GLY A 44 3.81 -11.25 -1.58
N LEU A 45 2.86 -10.50 -1.02
CA LEU A 45 2.24 -9.36 -1.69
C LEU A 45 3.27 -8.26 -2.01
N GLY A 46 4.07 -7.85 -1.04
CA GLY A 46 5.13 -6.86 -1.28
C GLY A 46 6.13 -7.31 -2.34
N ARG A 47 6.51 -8.59 -2.35
CA ARG A 47 7.41 -9.15 -3.38
C ARG A 47 6.78 -9.11 -4.77
N ALA A 48 5.50 -9.49 -4.91
CA ALA A 48 4.79 -9.43 -6.18
C ALA A 48 4.67 -7.99 -6.72
N LEU A 49 4.50 -7.01 -5.83
CA LEU A 49 4.42 -5.59 -6.22
C LEU A 49 5.76 -4.98 -6.66
N ARG A 50 6.89 -5.68 -6.51
CA ARG A 50 8.20 -5.18 -6.98
C ARG A 50 8.24 -4.99 -8.49
N GLU A 51 7.56 -5.85 -9.23
CA GLU A 51 7.49 -5.81 -10.70
C GLU A 51 6.75 -4.58 -11.22
N ARG A 52 5.96 -3.92 -10.37
CA ARG A 52 5.23 -2.70 -10.73
C ARG A 52 6.08 -1.43 -10.63
N HIS A 53 7.28 -1.51 -10.06
CA HIS A 53 8.24 -0.41 -10.02
C HIS A 53 7.67 0.92 -9.51
N TYR A 54 6.82 0.90 -8.48
CA TYR A 54 6.25 2.12 -7.90
C TYR A 54 7.34 3.06 -7.42
N ALA A 55 7.21 4.34 -7.77
CA ALA A 55 8.11 5.40 -7.32
C ALA A 55 7.82 5.85 -5.88
N GLN A 56 6.54 5.87 -5.49
CA GLN A 56 6.09 6.36 -4.19
C GLN A 56 4.95 5.51 -3.65
N ALA A 57 4.95 5.32 -2.33
CA ALA A 57 3.83 4.75 -1.58
C ALA A 57 3.35 5.76 -0.55
N ILE A 58 2.02 5.94 -0.48
CA ILE A 58 1.36 6.75 0.53
C ILE A 58 0.58 5.81 1.44
N VAL A 59 1.02 5.68 2.69
CA VAL A 59 0.37 4.87 3.71
C VAL A 59 -0.54 5.76 4.54
N LEU A 60 -1.85 5.62 4.33
CA LEU A 60 -2.87 6.35 5.09
C LEU A 60 -2.85 5.96 6.58
N PRO A 61 -3.35 6.84 7.48
CA PRO A 61 -3.38 6.57 8.91
C PRO A 61 -4.02 5.22 9.22
N GLY A 62 -3.23 4.34 9.82
CA GLY A 62 -3.60 2.95 10.06
C GLY A 62 -2.39 2.17 10.59
N SER A 63 -2.66 1.05 11.23
CA SER A 63 -1.69 0.22 11.97
C SER A 63 -0.32 0.03 11.29
N LEU A 64 0.75 -0.14 12.10
CA LEU A 64 2.15 -0.38 11.67
C LEU A 64 2.26 -1.37 10.49
N LYS A 65 1.42 -2.40 10.52
CA LYS A 65 1.33 -3.51 9.57
C LYS A 65 1.14 -3.06 8.12
N ALA A 66 0.52 -1.90 7.88
CA ALA A 66 0.27 -1.38 6.53
C ALA A 66 1.55 -0.97 5.77
N ALA A 67 2.60 -0.48 6.45
CA ALA A 67 3.84 -0.07 5.75
C ALA A 67 4.78 -1.24 5.43
N LEU A 68 4.49 -2.46 5.93
CA LEU A 68 5.31 -3.63 5.61
C LEU A 68 5.23 -3.99 4.12
N VAL A 69 4.06 -3.81 3.50
CA VAL A 69 3.88 -4.10 2.07
C VAL A 69 4.73 -3.16 1.21
N PRO A 70 4.66 -1.82 1.35
CA PRO A 70 5.57 -0.90 0.66
C PRO A 70 7.06 -1.14 0.93
N TYR A 71 7.40 -1.51 2.18
CA TYR A 71 8.78 -1.82 2.54
C TYR A 71 9.31 -3.03 1.77
N TRP A 72 8.55 -4.14 1.75
CA TRP A 72 8.96 -5.33 1.01
C TRP A 72 8.86 -5.17 -0.51
N ALA A 73 8.01 -4.27 -1.00
CA ALA A 73 7.95 -3.86 -2.39
C ALA A 73 9.14 -3.00 -2.85
N ARG A 74 10.06 -2.62 -1.95
CA ARG A 74 11.26 -1.81 -2.25
C ARG A 74 10.93 -0.44 -2.89
N ILE A 75 9.77 0.12 -2.56
CA ILE A 75 9.34 1.41 -3.07
C ILE A 75 10.23 2.49 -2.45
N PRO A 76 10.93 3.33 -3.23
CA PRO A 76 11.97 4.20 -2.70
C PRO A 76 11.40 5.30 -1.79
N GLN A 77 10.30 5.94 -2.18
CA GLN A 77 9.63 6.96 -1.38
C GLN A 77 8.42 6.37 -0.62
N ARG A 78 8.41 6.48 0.72
CA ARG A 78 7.34 5.92 1.56
C ARG A 78 6.81 6.97 2.52
N THR A 79 5.77 7.67 2.09
CA THR A 79 5.07 8.68 2.88
C THR A 79 4.02 8.01 3.77
N GLY A 80 3.89 8.42 5.02
CA GLY A 80 2.78 7.96 5.87
C GLY A 80 2.61 8.85 7.09
N TYR A 81 1.44 8.79 7.71
CA TYR A 81 1.14 9.57 8.91
C TYR A 81 1.94 9.05 10.12
N ARG A 82 2.50 9.96 10.94
CA ARG A 82 3.30 9.68 12.14
C ARG A 82 2.46 9.18 13.35
N GLY A 83 1.48 8.31 13.13
CA GLY A 83 0.70 7.65 14.18
C GLY A 83 1.32 6.31 14.59
N GLU A 84 1.55 6.12 15.89
CA GLU A 84 2.12 4.94 16.59
C GLU A 84 3.51 4.47 16.09
N LEU A 85 4.59 5.09 16.59
CA LEU A 85 5.97 4.56 16.59
C LEU A 85 6.51 3.98 15.27
N ARG A 86 6.68 4.82 14.23
CA ARG A 86 7.39 4.44 13.00
C ARG A 86 8.73 5.15 12.84
N TRP A 87 9.71 4.81 13.68
CA TRP A 87 11.04 5.47 13.68
C TRP A 87 12.04 4.91 12.64
N GLY A 88 11.67 3.95 11.77
CA GLY A 88 12.63 3.37 10.81
C GLY A 88 12.10 2.78 9.50
N LEU A 89 10.78 2.80 9.23
CA LEU A 89 10.19 2.18 8.02
C LEU A 89 9.71 3.22 6.97
N SER A 90 9.50 4.46 7.41
CA SER A 90 9.16 5.61 6.57
C SER A 90 10.39 6.53 6.55
N ALA A 91 11.29 6.34 5.60
CA ALA A 91 12.48 7.17 5.46
C ALA A 91 12.61 7.64 4.01
N ARG A 92 12.47 8.97 3.88
CA ARG A 92 12.54 9.86 2.71
C ARG A 92 11.45 9.73 1.65
#